data_AF-A0A7S4P226-F1
#
_entry.id   AF-A0A7S4P226-F1
#
_cell.length_a   1.000
_cell.length_b   1.000
_cell.length_c   1.000
_cell.angle_alpha   90.00
_cell.angle_beta   90.00
_cell.angle_gamma   90.00
#
_symmetry.space_group_name_H-M   'P 1'
#
loop_
_entity.id
_entity.type
_entity.pdbx_description
1 polymer ?
#
loop_
_entity_poly.entity_id
_entity_poly.type
_entity_poly.pdbx_seq_one_letter_code
_entity_poly.pdbx_strand_id
1 'polypeptide(L)'
;VVPVAGHHALHLGSHLGEAGRRPCKAMAGLRLLLLMQTLLLASADFCDDFDVSQLDGSDPLDYCKAQFMMGHPPKIGTVCLARPQDAFPTQAAYGEVDAGCVQREIEALAGEKDGSLRTYLMSNTVPTVIGPSGKLYITDHHHLSRALLQSFLPYDKPYIHRLLYLCINEDLSKYDEQGFWDEMQSRQLVWLYDNEGNNITVHDLPQSVKYLKDDPYRTLAMYVRQSYGFIKCGSKSANSKFPQCEGGNVTAKPYIEFKWAKLYRAQFPLPDIYDQSDQAQVIQLQSVLGQAITISLDPRNAGQEGFNRLGPKSAQQVTLDDHGCVAEDDKKKKKK
;
A
#
# COMPACT_ATOMS: atom_id res chain seq x y z
N VAL A 1 -43.29 -56.11 11.44
CA VAL A 1 -44.75 -56.03 11.30
C VAL A 1 -45.07 -54.68 10.67
N VAL A 2 -45.52 -54.72 9.42
CA VAL A 2 -46.11 -53.63 8.62
C VAL A 2 -47.62 -53.62 8.93
N PRO A 3 -48.34 -52.47 8.99
CA PRO A 3 -49.03 -51.88 7.81
C PRO A 3 -48.99 -50.33 7.77
N VAL A 4 -49.00 -49.58 6.63
CA VAL A 4 -49.81 -49.58 5.37
C VAL A 4 -51.28 -49.19 5.67
N ALA A 5 -52.04 -48.35 4.96
CA ALA A 5 -52.01 -47.55 3.72
C ALA A 5 -53.06 -46.42 3.90
N GLY A 6 -52.98 -45.30 3.14
CA GLY A 6 -53.86 -45.02 1.98
C GLY A 6 -55.16 -44.30 2.39
N HIS A 7 -55.87 -43.50 1.60
CA HIS A 7 -55.85 -43.13 0.19
C HIS A 7 -56.84 -41.95 0.01
N HIS A 8 -56.56 -41.02 -0.90
CA HIS A 8 -57.46 -40.51 -1.97
C HIS A 8 -57.28 -39.04 -2.36
N ALA A 9 -57.27 -38.89 -3.69
CA ALA A 9 -57.08 -37.71 -4.50
C ALA A 9 -58.42 -37.06 -4.88
N LEU A 10 -58.40 -35.82 -5.40
CA LEU A 10 -58.91 -35.51 -6.74
C LEU A 10 -58.63 -34.05 -7.19
N HIS A 11 -58.44 -33.96 -8.50
CA HIS A 11 -58.05 -32.87 -9.39
C HIS A 11 -59.08 -31.75 -9.59
N LEU A 12 -58.60 -30.57 -10.05
CA LEU A 12 -58.97 -29.82 -11.29
C LEU A 12 -58.40 -28.38 -11.15
N GLY A 13 -57.43 -27.91 -11.96
CA GLY A 13 -57.59 -27.34 -13.32
C GLY A 13 -58.29 -25.95 -13.25
N SER A 14 -57.87 -24.83 -13.84
CA SER A 14 -56.85 -24.49 -14.84
C SER A 14 -56.89 -22.95 -15.10
N HIS A 15 -55.74 -22.40 -15.55
CA HIS A 15 -55.54 -21.27 -16.49
C HIS A 15 -55.85 -19.79 -16.16
N LEU A 16 -54.73 -19.03 -16.11
CA LEU A 16 -54.30 -17.87 -16.95
C LEU A 16 -55.20 -16.62 -17.09
N GLY A 17 -54.57 -15.45 -16.89
CA GLY A 17 -55.00 -14.17 -17.45
C GLY A 17 -54.17 -12.97 -16.94
N GLU A 18 -53.19 -12.53 -17.72
CA GLU A 18 -52.51 -11.22 -17.60
C GLU A 18 -53.44 -10.06 -17.99
N ALA A 19 -53.29 -8.89 -17.34
CA ALA A 19 -53.03 -7.57 -17.97
C ALA A 19 -53.41 -6.42 -17.02
N GLY A 20 -52.53 -5.42 -16.90
CA GLY A 20 -52.55 -4.42 -15.84
C GLY A 20 -53.32 -3.11 -16.08
N ARG A 21 -53.32 -2.25 -15.04
CA ARG A 21 -53.17 -0.79 -15.08
C ARG A 21 -52.98 -0.23 -13.65
N ARG A 22 -51.97 0.63 -13.48
CA ARG A 22 -51.67 1.47 -12.29
C ARG A 22 -52.52 2.77 -12.30
N PRO A 23 -52.38 3.73 -11.37
CA PRO A 23 -52.02 3.68 -9.93
C PRO A 23 -53.02 4.48 -9.04
N CYS A 24 -52.95 4.30 -7.72
CA CYS A 24 -53.31 5.36 -6.77
C CYS A 24 -52.24 5.48 -5.66
N LYS A 25 -51.92 6.74 -5.38
CA LYS A 25 -50.83 7.22 -4.52
C LYS A 25 -51.16 7.00 -3.04
N ALA A 26 -50.19 6.55 -2.25
CA ALA A 26 -50.11 6.88 -0.83
C ALA A 26 -48.68 6.74 -0.28
N MET A 27 -48.11 7.90 0.04
CA MET A 27 -47.15 8.21 1.10
C MET A 27 -45.83 7.43 1.19
N ALA A 28 -44.78 8.14 0.78
CA ALA A 28 -43.37 7.84 0.98
C ALA A 28 -42.99 7.84 2.48
N GLY A 29 -42.55 6.69 2.97
CA GLY A 29 -41.68 6.57 4.14
C GLY A 29 -40.29 6.16 3.67
N LEU A 30 -39.49 7.14 3.23
CA LEU A 30 -38.12 6.90 2.79
C LEU A 30 -37.25 6.65 4.02
N ARG A 31 -37.08 5.38 4.41
CA ARG A 31 -35.95 4.97 5.25
C ARG A 31 -34.68 5.20 4.43
N LEU A 32 -34.03 6.33 4.69
CA LEU A 32 -32.70 6.64 4.19
C LEU A 32 -31.71 5.67 4.87
N LEU A 33 -31.55 4.46 4.33
CA LEU A 33 -30.32 3.72 4.55
C LEU A 33 -29.23 4.53 3.87
N LEU A 34 -28.44 5.26 4.68
CA LEU A 34 -27.17 5.82 4.26
C LEU A 34 -26.34 4.65 3.70
N LEU A 35 -26.21 4.58 2.38
CA LEU A 35 -25.12 3.84 1.77
C LEU A 35 -23.83 4.54 2.22
N MET A 36 -23.16 4.01 3.24
CA MET A 36 -21.72 4.18 3.34
C MET A 36 -21.10 3.41 2.16
N GLN A 37 -21.07 4.05 0.99
CA GLN A 37 -20.05 3.76 0.02
C GLN A 37 -18.75 4.23 0.64
N THR A 38 -18.04 3.29 1.29
CA THR A 38 -16.64 3.44 1.61
C THR A 38 -15.92 3.69 0.28
N LEU A 39 -15.62 4.96 0.02
CA LEU A 39 -14.71 5.38 -1.02
C LEU A 39 -13.31 4.95 -0.54
N LEU A 40 -12.97 3.66 -0.71
CA LEU A 40 -11.58 3.26 -0.82
C LEU A 40 -11.11 3.81 -2.17
N LEU A 41 -10.75 5.09 -2.16
CA LEU A 41 -9.95 5.64 -3.23
C LEU A 41 -8.61 4.92 -3.14
N ALA A 42 -8.38 4.08 -4.16
CA ALA A 42 -7.04 3.96 -4.72
C ALA A 42 -6.41 5.36 -4.75
N SER A 43 -5.11 5.44 -4.52
CA SER A 43 -4.21 6.59 -4.66
C SER A 43 -4.38 7.43 -5.95
N ALA A 44 -5.58 7.94 -6.20
CA ALA A 44 -5.94 8.83 -7.28
C ALA A 44 -5.98 10.25 -6.69
N ASP A 45 -4.95 11.00 -7.05
CA ASP A 45 -5.06 12.37 -7.54
C ASP A 45 -5.55 13.46 -6.56
N PHE A 46 -5.47 13.27 -5.24
CA PHE A 46 -5.84 14.35 -4.29
C PHE A 46 -4.88 15.54 -4.32
N CYS A 47 -3.59 15.31 -4.55
CA CYS A 47 -2.55 16.33 -4.49
C CYS A 47 -1.92 16.66 -5.84
N ASP A 48 -2.43 16.07 -6.92
CA ASP A 48 -1.85 16.23 -8.27
C ASP A 48 -1.96 17.67 -8.78
N ASP A 49 -2.98 18.41 -8.34
CA ASP A 49 -3.21 19.81 -8.68
C ASP A 49 -2.38 20.79 -7.82
N PHE A 50 -1.73 20.31 -6.75
CA PHE A 50 -0.94 21.18 -5.88
C PHE A 50 0.38 21.52 -6.56
N ASP A 51 0.64 22.81 -6.78
CA ASP A 51 1.93 23.28 -7.29
C ASP A 51 3.02 23.17 -6.21
N VAL A 52 3.57 21.95 -6.10
CA VAL A 52 4.70 21.62 -5.23
C VAL A 52 5.97 22.39 -5.56
N SER A 53 6.07 23.05 -6.72
CA SER A 53 7.26 23.81 -7.10
C SER A 53 7.46 25.06 -6.22
N GLN A 54 6.38 25.55 -5.62
CA GLN A 54 6.38 26.68 -4.68
C GLN A 54 7.00 26.33 -3.31
N LEU A 55 7.07 25.05 -2.95
CA LEU A 55 7.70 24.61 -1.70
C LEU A 55 9.23 24.65 -1.87
N ASP A 56 9.89 25.63 -1.26
CA ASP A 56 11.35 25.77 -1.28
C ASP A 56 12.00 25.55 0.09
N GLY A 57 11.18 25.40 1.14
CA GLY A 57 11.59 25.12 2.50
C GLY A 57 12.11 26.35 3.26
N SER A 58 12.00 27.54 2.68
CA SER A 58 12.40 28.81 3.30
C SER A 58 11.29 29.46 4.11
N ASP A 59 10.01 29.20 3.78
CA ASP A 59 8.86 29.66 4.55
C ASP A 59 8.51 28.62 5.65
N PRO A 60 8.38 29.01 6.93
CA PRO A 60 7.80 28.14 7.95
C PRO A 60 6.47 27.50 7.54
N LEU A 61 5.62 28.19 6.78
CA LEU A 61 4.35 27.67 6.29
C LEU A 61 4.51 26.60 5.19
N ASP A 62 5.72 26.33 4.69
CA ASP A 62 5.95 25.13 3.86
C ASP A 62 5.83 23.85 4.70
N TYR A 63 6.05 23.92 6.01
CA TYR A 63 6.15 22.75 6.87
C TYR A 63 4.81 22.42 7.55
N CYS A 64 4.36 21.18 7.41
CA CYS A 64 3.05 20.73 7.93
C CYS A 64 2.87 21.04 9.43
N LYS A 65 3.91 20.77 10.24
CA LYS A 65 3.86 20.99 11.68
C LYS A 65 3.79 22.47 12.05
N ALA A 66 4.51 23.33 11.33
CA ALA A 66 4.50 24.77 11.57
C ALA A 66 3.15 25.39 11.19
N GLN A 67 2.58 24.98 10.05
CA GLN A 67 1.21 25.29 9.65
C GLN A 67 0.20 25.02 10.80
N PHE A 68 0.25 23.83 11.41
CA PHE A 68 -0.56 23.50 12.60
C PHE A 68 -0.30 24.44 13.78
N MET A 69 0.96 24.63 14.17
CA MET A 69 1.34 25.45 15.33
C MET A 69 0.94 26.92 15.18
N MET A 70 0.86 27.42 13.95
CA MET A 70 0.49 28.80 13.64
C MET A 70 -1.01 29.00 13.45
N GLY A 71 -1.84 27.97 13.66
CA GLY A 71 -3.30 28.06 13.52
C GLY A 71 -3.79 28.02 12.06
N HIS A 72 -2.95 27.51 11.16
CA HIS A 72 -3.23 27.36 9.73
C HIS A 72 -3.01 25.91 9.30
N PRO A 73 -3.75 24.93 9.85
CA PRO A 73 -3.50 23.52 9.56
C PRO A 73 -3.60 23.23 8.05
N PRO A 74 -2.73 22.35 7.50
CA PRO A 74 -2.80 21.94 6.12
C PRO A 74 -4.14 21.29 5.82
N LYS A 75 -4.64 21.52 4.60
CA LYS A 75 -5.96 21.06 4.17
C LYS A 75 -5.83 19.79 3.34
N ILE A 76 -6.88 18.99 3.31
CA ILE A 76 -6.99 17.87 2.38
C ILE A 76 -6.74 18.37 0.94
N GLY A 77 -5.94 17.62 0.17
CA GLY A 77 -5.53 17.95 -1.19
C GLY A 77 -4.36 18.94 -1.29
N THR A 78 -3.70 19.27 -0.17
CA THR A 78 -2.48 20.09 -0.17
C THR A 78 -1.23 19.26 0.11
N VAL A 79 -0.08 19.78 -0.32
CA VAL A 79 1.23 19.21 0.02
C VAL A 79 1.98 20.15 0.95
N CYS A 80 2.65 19.58 1.95
CA CYS A 80 3.53 20.31 2.85
C CYS A 80 4.77 19.47 3.20
N LEU A 81 5.81 20.12 3.70
CA LEU A 81 7.10 19.51 3.99
C LEU A 81 7.15 18.93 5.41
N ALA A 82 7.82 17.81 5.57
CA ALA A 82 8.16 17.24 6.87
C ALA A 82 9.52 16.56 6.84
N ARG A 83 10.22 16.56 7.98
CA ARG A 83 11.41 15.71 8.12
C ARG A 83 10.94 14.26 8.27
N PRO A 84 11.64 13.26 7.70
CA PRO A 84 11.24 11.87 7.83
C PRO A 84 10.97 11.43 9.28
N GLN A 85 11.81 11.86 10.23
CA GLN A 85 11.66 11.50 11.64
C GLN A 85 10.39 12.06 12.31
N ASP A 86 9.75 13.07 11.73
CA ASP A 86 8.51 13.65 12.27
C ASP A 86 7.24 12.93 11.74
N ALA A 87 7.39 12.01 10.78
CA ALA A 87 6.29 11.22 10.23
C ALA A 87 5.99 9.99 11.12
N PHE A 88 4.73 9.83 11.50
CA PHE A 88 4.23 8.68 12.26
C PHE A 88 3.84 7.56 11.29
N PRO A 89 4.49 6.40 11.33
CA PRO A 89 4.13 5.28 10.47
C PRO A 89 2.82 4.61 10.93
N THR A 90 2.03 4.10 9.98
CA THR A 90 0.84 3.28 10.24
C THR A 90 1.08 1.77 10.07
N GLN A 91 2.36 1.38 10.05
CA GLN A 91 2.85 0.00 10.05
C GLN A 91 4.08 -0.09 10.97
N ALA A 92 4.35 -1.26 11.55
CA ALA A 92 5.53 -1.44 12.41
C ALA A 92 6.78 -1.94 11.65
N ALA A 93 6.58 -2.59 10.51
CA ALA A 93 7.64 -3.23 9.75
C ALA A 93 7.77 -2.72 8.31
N TYR A 94 8.91 -2.99 7.67
CA TYR A 94 9.21 -2.70 6.26
C TYR A 94 10.29 -3.67 5.75
N GLY A 95 10.62 -3.70 4.47
CA GLY A 95 11.78 -4.45 3.97
C GLY A 95 13.01 -3.55 3.90
N GLU A 96 14.03 -3.81 4.72
CA GLU A 96 15.28 -3.02 4.77
C GLU A 96 15.99 -3.05 3.43
N VAL A 97 16.21 -4.24 2.87
CA VAL A 97 16.89 -4.40 1.57
C VAL A 97 16.13 -3.71 0.42
N ASP A 98 14.79 -3.79 0.42
CA ASP A 98 13.92 -3.09 -0.55
C ASP A 98 14.09 -1.57 -0.42
N ALA A 99 14.05 -1.04 0.81
CA ALA A 99 14.30 0.38 1.08
C ALA A 99 15.74 0.81 0.74
N GLY A 100 16.73 -0.06 0.91
CA GLY A 100 18.12 0.20 0.53
C GLY A 100 18.30 0.45 -0.97
N CYS A 101 17.45 -0.15 -1.82
CA CYS A 101 17.42 0.16 -3.25
C CYS A 101 16.87 1.57 -3.53
N VAL A 102 15.81 1.96 -2.80
CA VAL A 102 15.28 3.34 -2.87
C VAL A 102 16.32 4.34 -2.34
N GLN A 103 17.06 4.00 -1.29
CA GLN A 103 18.14 4.83 -0.75
C GLN A 103 19.23 5.09 -1.82
N ARG A 104 19.65 4.04 -2.53
CA ARG A 104 20.65 4.14 -3.60
C ARG A 104 20.15 4.97 -4.78
N GLU A 105 18.87 4.84 -5.14
CA GLU A 105 18.26 5.71 -6.17
C GLU A 105 18.30 7.19 -5.74
N ILE A 106 17.91 7.49 -4.50
CA ILE A 106 17.98 8.85 -3.93
C ILE A 106 19.41 9.39 -3.98
N GLU A 107 20.40 8.62 -3.55
CA GLU A 107 21.81 9.03 -3.53
C GLU A 107 22.37 9.22 -4.95
N ALA A 108 21.99 8.36 -5.91
CA ALA A 108 22.36 8.53 -7.31
C ALA A 108 21.77 9.82 -7.91
N LEU A 109 20.48 10.07 -7.70
CA LEU A 109 19.82 11.31 -8.13
C LEU A 109 20.39 12.55 -7.42
N ALA A 110 20.88 12.40 -6.19
CA ALA A 110 21.61 13.45 -5.50
C ALA A 110 22.94 13.77 -6.17
N GLY A 111 23.58 12.82 -6.84
CA GLY A 111 24.80 13.03 -7.62
C GLY A 111 24.57 13.93 -8.85
N GLU A 112 23.35 13.92 -9.39
CA GLU A 112 22.97 14.75 -10.52
C GLU A 112 22.88 16.24 -10.15
N LYS A 113 23.18 17.11 -11.12
CA LYS A 113 23.20 18.58 -10.96
C LYS A 113 21.97 19.27 -11.57
N ASP A 114 21.04 18.50 -12.11
CA ASP A 114 19.88 18.98 -12.88
C ASP A 114 18.59 19.08 -12.04
N GLY A 115 18.67 18.86 -10.73
CA GLY A 115 17.51 18.86 -9.84
C GLY A 115 16.70 17.57 -9.84
N SER A 116 17.20 16.49 -10.46
CA SER A 116 16.51 15.20 -10.54
C SER A 116 16.02 14.66 -9.19
N LEU A 117 16.81 14.80 -8.11
CA LEU A 117 16.37 14.39 -6.78
C LEU A 117 15.13 15.17 -6.31
N ARG A 118 15.09 16.48 -6.51
CA ARG A 118 13.92 17.29 -6.11
C ARG A 118 12.69 16.86 -6.90
N THR A 119 12.82 16.69 -8.22
CA THR A 119 11.75 16.20 -9.10
C THR A 119 11.23 14.83 -8.66
N TYR A 120 12.14 13.92 -8.30
CA TYR A 120 11.79 12.61 -7.77
C TYR A 120 10.98 12.70 -6.48
N LEU A 121 11.44 13.48 -5.49
CA LEU A 121 10.73 13.63 -4.21
C LEU A 121 9.36 14.31 -4.39
N MET A 122 9.26 15.30 -5.27
CA MET A 122 8.00 15.98 -5.61
C MET A 122 6.99 15.05 -6.30
N SER A 123 7.49 14.12 -7.12
CA SER A 123 6.65 13.16 -7.85
C SER A 123 6.26 11.93 -7.01
N ASN A 124 6.92 11.74 -5.86
CA ASN A 124 6.66 10.64 -4.92
C ASN A 124 6.19 11.23 -3.58
N THR A 125 5.07 11.95 -3.61
CA THR A 125 4.46 12.47 -2.38
C THR A 125 4.04 11.33 -1.45
N VAL A 126 4.05 11.59 -0.16
CA VAL A 126 3.75 10.60 0.89
C VAL A 126 2.32 10.83 1.39
N PRO A 127 1.37 9.93 1.11
CA PRO A 127 -0.01 10.04 1.57
C PRO A 127 -0.07 10.08 3.09
N THR A 128 -0.78 11.07 3.62
CA THR A 128 -0.75 11.42 5.04
C THR A 128 -2.16 11.72 5.56
N VAL A 129 -2.45 11.20 6.74
CA VAL A 129 -3.63 11.50 7.53
C VAL A 129 -3.23 12.40 8.68
N ILE A 130 -3.95 13.49 8.88
CA ILE A 130 -3.81 14.31 10.08
C ILE A 130 -4.61 13.63 11.20
N GLY A 131 -3.93 13.27 12.29
CA GLY A 131 -4.54 12.72 13.49
C GLY A 131 -4.67 13.71 14.65
N PRO A 132 -5.14 13.24 15.82
CA PRO A 132 -5.29 14.05 17.02
C PRO A 132 -4.01 14.81 17.38
N SER A 133 -4.17 16.05 17.85
CA SER A 133 -3.06 16.95 18.18
C SER A 133 -2.13 17.31 17.00
N GLY A 134 -2.59 17.16 15.75
CA GLY A 134 -1.83 17.51 14.55
C GLY A 134 -0.69 16.54 14.21
N LYS A 135 -0.75 15.30 14.72
CA LYS A 135 0.20 14.23 14.34
C LYS A 135 0.00 13.84 12.88
N LEU A 136 1.09 13.62 12.15
CA LEU A 136 1.09 13.35 10.72
C LEU A 136 1.35 11.85 10.48
N TYR A 137 0.29 11.10 10.20
CA TYR A 137 0.34 9.64 10.02
C TYR A 137 0.47 9.27 8.54
N ILE A 138 1.61 8.70 8.14
CA ILE A 138 1.84 8.30 6.76
C ILE A 138 1.24 6.92 6.47
N THR A 139 0.44 6.81 5.40
CA THR A 139 -0.31 5.58 5.07
C THR A 139 0.31 4.76 3.94
N ASP A 140 1.24 5.34 3.19
CA ASP A 140 2.05 4.65 2.19
C ASP A 140 3.46 5.28 2.13
N HIS A 141 4.35 4.74 1.30
CA HIS A 141 5.71 5.23 1.08
C HIS A 141 6.61 5.20 2.34
N HIS A 142 6.39 4.24 3.25
CA HIS A 142 7.30 4.03 4.40
C HIS A 142 8.72 3.67 3.97
N HIS A 143 8.89 2.89 2.89
CA HIS A 143 10.21 2.55 2.34
C HIS A 143 10.95 3.80 1.84
N LEU A 144 10.27 4.68 1.09
CA LEU A 144 10.82 5.97 0.66
C LEU A 144 11.18 6.86 1.87
N SER A 145 10.29 6.95 2.84
CA SER A 145 10.50 7.77 4.04
C SER A 145 11.72 7.30 4.83
N ARG A 146 11.88 5.98 4.96
CA ARG A 146 12.99 5.34 5.66
C ARG A 146 14.30 5.46 4.87
N ALA A 147 14.26 5.24 3.56
CA ALA A 147 15.37 5.42 2.65
C ALA A 147 15.90 6.86 2.70
N LEU A 148 15.03 7.87 2.58
CA LEU A 148 15.42 9.28 2.64
C LEU A 148 16.07 9.65 3.98
N LEU A 149 15.58 9.08 5.08
CA LEU A 149 16.18 9.26 6.41
C LEU A 149 17.60 8.67 6.48
N GLN A 150 17.85 7.56 5.78
CA GLN A 150 19.14 6.85 5.78
C GLN A 150 20.12 7.38 4.73
N SER A 151 19.62 8.04 3.68
CA SER A 151 20.43 8.51 2.57
C SER A 151 21.55 9.47 2.99
N PHE A 152 22.76 9.17 2.54
CA PHE A 152 23.91 10.03 2.71
C PHE A 152 23.98 11.07 1.59
N LEU A 153 23.22 12.16 1.72
CA LEU A 153 23.34 13.26 0.75
C LEU A 153 24.53 14.18 1.11
N PRO A 154 25.33 14.62 0.12
CA PRO A 154 26.38 15.62 0.33
C PRO A 154 25.92 16.89 1.05
N TYR A 155 26.81 17.54 1.79
CA TYR A 155 26.50 18.74 2.59
C TYR A 155 26.10 19.96 1.74
N ASP A 156 26.54 20.02 0.48
CA ASP A 156 26.19 21.07 -0.48
C ASP A 156 24.78 20.90 -1.07
N LYS A 157 24.09 19.78 -0.79
CA LYS A 157 22.71 19.58 -1.20
C LYS A 157 21.76 20.43 -0.34
N PRO A 158 20.81 21.16 -0.96
CA PRO A 158 19.80 21.93 -0.25
C PRO A 158 19.06 21.09 0.80
N TYR A 159 18.71 21.71 1.93
CA TYR A 159 18.00 21.02 3.02
C TYR A 159 16.68 20.39 2.56
N ILE A 160 15.98 21.01 1.61
CA ILE A 160 14.73 20.49 1.03
C ILE A 160 14.88 19.11 0.39
N HIS A 161 16.09 18.72 -0.04
CA HIS A 161 16.36 17.36 -0.54
C HIS A 161 16.32 16.29 0.57
N ARG A 162 16.17 16.69 1.83
CA ARG A 162 16.07 15.80 3.01
C ARG A 162 14.67 15.76 3.59
N LEU A 163 13.70 16.36 2.90
CA LEU A 163 12.32 16.50 3.36
C LEU A 163 11.38 15.62 2.53
N LEU A 164 10.36 15.10 3.19
CA LEU A 164 9.22 14.46 2.57
C LEU A 164 8.24 15.53 2.10
N TYR A 165 7.60 15.26 0.95
CA TYR A 165 6.44 16.00 0.47
C TYR A 165 5.19 15.24 0.91
N LEU A 166 4.60 15.62 2.03
CA LEU A 166 3.41 14.96 2.58
C LEU A 166 2.16 15.45 1.83
N CYS A 167 1.47 14.55 1.15
CA CYS A 167 0.15 14.80 0.59
C CYS A 167 -0.90 14.57 1.69
N ILE A 168 -1.71 15.58 2.01
CA ILE A 168 -2.77 15.42 2.99
C ILE A 168 -4.00 14.82 2.32
N ASN A 169 -4.28 13.56 2.60
CA ASN A 169 -5.41 12.83 2.02
C ASN A 169 -6.66 12.91 2.91
N GLU A 170 -6.47 12.99 4.24
CA GLU A 170 -7.55 12.97 5.22
C GLU A 170 -7.22 13.85 6.42
N ASP A 171 -8.25 14.44 7.01
CA ASP A 171 -8.18 15.14 8.30
C ASP A 171 -9.11 14.47 9.31
N LEU A 172 -8.50 13.70 10.21
CA LEU A 172 -9.15 13.02 11.32
C LEU A 172 -8.77 13.66 12.67
N SER A 173 -8.23 14.88 12.67
CA SER A 173 -7.79 15.58 13.89
C SER A 173 -8.92 15.93 14.86
N LYS A 174 -10.17 15.93 14.37
CA LYS A 174 -11.39 16.15 15.17
C LYS A 174 -11.74 15.02 16.12
N TYR A 175 -11.24 13.81 15.87
CA TYR A 175 -11.52 12.64 16.70
C TYR A 175 -10.62 12.64 17.94
N ASP A 176 -11.06 11.97 19.00
CA ASP A 176 -10.15 11.57 20.07
C ASP A 176 -9.27 10.40 19.62
N GLU A 177 -8.32 9.98 20.46
CA GLU A 177 -7.37 8.91 20.10
C GLU A 177 -8.09 7.60 19.75
N GLN A 178 -9.14 7.21 20.49
CA GLN A 178 -9.89 5.98 20.19
C GLN A 178 -10.64 6.09 18.85
N GLY A 179 -11.42 7.16 18.65
CA GLY A 179 -12.17 7.37 17.43
C GLY A 179 -11.27 7.50 16.19
N PHE A 180 -10.09 8.11 16.35
CA PHE A 180 -9.08 8.18 15.29
C PHE A 180 -8.63 6.78 14.86
N TRP A 181 -8.25 5.92 15.81
CA TRP A 181 -7.79 4.57 15.47
C TRP A 181 -8.90 3.66 14.95
N ASP A 182 -10.14 3.86 15.38
CA ASP A 182 -11.31 3.17 14.82
C ASP A 182 -11.52 3.56 13.34
N GLU A 183 -11.42 4.85 13.01
CA GLU A 183 -11.49 5.34 11.63
C GLU A 183 -10.34 4.80 10.78
N MET A 184 -9.10 4.88 11.26
CA MET A 184 -7.91 4.36 10.55
C MET A 184 -8.03 2.87 10.23
N GLN A 185 -8.52 2.06 11.17
CA GLN A 185 -8.74 0.63 10.97
C GLN A 185 -9.91 0.34 10.02
N SER A 186 -11.04 1.01 10.19
CA SER A 186 -12.23 0.79 9.35
C SER A 186 -11.96 1.12 7.87
N ARG A 187 -11.06 2.09 7.62
CA ARG A 187 -10.62 2.52 6.29
C ARG A 187 -9.42 1.73 5.75
N GLN A 188 -8.91 0.76 6.50
CA GLN A 188 -7.74 -0.05 6.15
C GLN A 188 -6.46 0.79 5.91
N LEU A 189 -6.26 1.83 6.73
CA LEU A 189 -5.10 2.75 6.67
C LEU A 189 -3.96 2.36 7.62
N VAL A 190 -4.11 1.25 8.34
CA VAL A 190 -3.11 0.69 9.27
C VAL A 190 -2.83 -0.77 8.99
N TRP A 191 -1.58 -1.16 9.22
CA TRP A 191 -1.11 -2.54 9.19
C TRP A 191 -0.57 -2.95 10.57
N LEU A 192 -1.41 -3.63 11.35
CA LEU A 192 -1.14 -3.97 12.76
C LEU A 192 -0.47 -5.33 12.91
N TYR A 193 0.70 -5.47 12.27
CA TYR A 193 1.59 -6.60 12.47
C TYR A 193 3.02 -6.13 12.69
N ASP A 194 3.75 -6.83 13.57
CA ASP A 194 5.20 -6.63 13.75
C ASP A 194 6.01 -7.23 12.59
N ASN A 195 7.34 -7.15 12.68
CA ASN A 195 8.25 -7.66 11.66
C ASN A 195 8.37 -9.20 11.61
N GLU A 196 7.82 -9.88 12.60
CA GLU A 196 7.70 -11.34 12.65
C GLU A 196 6.31 -11.80 12.19
N GLY A 197 5.42 -10.88 11.84
CA GLY A 197 4.05 -11.17 11.38
C GLY A 197 3.08 -11.52 12.50
N ASN A 198 3.40 -11.22 13.76
CA ASN A 198 2.47 -11.33 14.89
C ASN A 198 1.52 -10.13 14.91
N ASN A 199 0.30 -10.33 15.42
CA ASN A 199 -0.64 -9.23 15.62
C ASN A 199 -0.10 -8.28 16.71
N ILE A 200 -0.24 -6.98 16.47
CA ILE A 200 0.05 -5.94 17.47
C ILE A 200 -1.17 -5.03 17.64
N THR A 201 -1.10 -4.12 18.61
CA THR A 201 -2.09 -3.05 18.79
C THR A 201 -1.59 -1.73 18.21
N VAL A 202 -2.47 -0.74 18.11
CA VAL A 202 -2.09 0.62 17.68
C VAL A 202 -1.09 1.29 18.63
N HIS A 203 -1.00 0.84 19.89
CA HIS A 203 -0.04 1.36 20.87
C HIS A 203 1.38 0.85 20.65
N ASP A 204 1.54 -0.23 19.91
CA ASP A 204 2.84 -0.82 19.56
C ASP A 204 3.42 -0.21 18.27
N LEU A 205 2.63 0.60 17.54
CA LEU A 205 3.11 1.30 16.35
C LEU A 205 4.24 2.27 16.71
N PRO A 206 5.33 2.33 15.92
CA PRO A 206 6.43 3.22 16.19
C PRO A 206 6.01 4.68 16.06
N GLN A 207 6.57 5.56 16.91
CA GLN A 207 6.27 7.00 16.89
C GLN A 207 7.02 7.77 15.78
N SER A 208 7.81 7.08 14.97
CA SER A 208 8.61 7.66 13.89
C SER A 208 9.03 6.58 12.90
N VAL A 209 9.13 6.90 11.62
CA VAL A 209 9.64 5.97 10.59
C VAL A 209 11.05 5.46 10.92
N LYS A 210 11.82 6.21 11.73
CA LYS A 210 13.14 5.80 12.24
C LYS A 210 13.11 4.45 12.95
N TYR A 211 11.99 4.10 13.59
CA TYR A 211 11.88 2.92 14.45
C TYR A 211 11.16 1.75 13.77
N LEU A 212 10.90 1.84 12.46
CA LEU A 212 10.43 0.69 11.68
C LEU A 212 11.42 -0.46 11.78
N LYS A 213 10.90 -1.69 11.83
CA LYS A 213 11.69 -2.91 11.95
C LYS A 213 11.71 -3.67 10.63
N ASP A 214 12.85 -4.28 10.31
CA ASP A 214 13.00 -5.05 9.09
C ASP A 214 12.19 -6.36 9.14
N ASP A 215 11.40 -6.60 8.11
CA ASP A 215 10.69 -7.83 7.76
C ASP A 215 11.26 -8.38 6.44
N PRO A 216 12.19 -9.36 6.49
CA PRO A 216 12.77 -9.97 5.31
C PRO A 216 11.74 -10.68 4.41
N TYR A 217 10.62 -11.15 4.94
CA TYR A 217 9.54 -11.70 4.13
C TYR A 217 8.82 -10.62 3.32
N ARG A 218 8.78 -9.37 3.82
CA ARG A 218 8.27 -8.23 3.06
C ARG A 218 9.17 -7.90 1.88
N THR A 219 10.50 -7.99 2.03
CA THR A 219 11.45 -7.91 0.91
C THR A 219 11.23 -9.08 -0.06
N LEU A 220 11.12 -10.32 0.42
CA LEU A 220 10.88 -11.49 -0.42
C LEU A 220 9.61 -11.35 -1.25
N ALA A 221 8.53 -10.84 -0.65
CA ALA A 221 7.27 -10.61 -1.35
C ALA A 221 7.41 -9.57 -2.48
N MET A 222 8.27 -8.56 -2.31
CA MET A 222 8.60 -7.64 -3.39
C MET A 222 9.28 -8.37 -4.55
N TYR A 223 10.29 -9.22 -4.28
CA TYR A 223 10.95 -10.01 -5.33
C TYR A 223 9.99 -10.94 -6.05
N VAL A 224 9.13 -11.65 -5.31
CA VAL A 224 8.13 -12.54 -5.91
C VAL A 224 7.13 -11.76 -6.77
N ARG A 225 6.74 -10.54 -6.36
CA ARG A 225 5.90 -9.65 -7.18
C ARG A 225 6.58 -9.28 -8.49
N GLN A 226 7.85 -8.89 -8.42
CA GLN A 226 8.65 -8.53 -9.60
C GLN A 226 8.87 -9.73 -10.53
N SER A 227 8.87 -10.93 -9.96
CA SER A 227 8.88 -12.20 -10.69
C SER A 227 7.53 -12.66 -11.24
N TYR A 228 6.47 -11.88 -11.02
CA TYR A 228 5.09 -12.23 -11.36
C TYR A 228 4.61 -13.53 -10.68
N GLY A 229 5.13 -13.87 -9.50
CA GLY A 229 4.54 -14.93 -8.67
C GLY A 229 3.13 -14.56 -8.20
N PHE A 230 2.88 -13.26 -7.98
CA PHE A 230 1.55 -12.68 -7.83
C PHE A 230 1.49 -11.31 -8.52
N ILE A 231 0.28 -10.87 -8.86
CA ILE A 231 0.00 -9.66 -9.63
C ILE A 231 -0.74 -8.64 -8.77
N LYS A 232 -0.13 -7.48 -8.60
CA LYS A 232 -0.77 -6.28 -8.04
C LYS A 232 -1.39 -5.47 -9.18
N CYS A 233 -2.70 -5.59 -9.37
CA CYS A 233 -3.45 -4.76 -10.31
C CYS A 233 -3.57 -3.31 -9.80
N GLY A 234 -4.03 -2.39 -10.64
CA GLY A 234 -4.27 -0.99 -10.26
C GLY A 234 -3.22 0.00 -10.74
N SER A 235 -2.11 -0.47 -11.31
CA SER A 235 -1.17 0.37 -12.07
C SER A 235 -1.45 0.30 -13.57
N LYS A 236 -1.20 1.39 -14.31
CA LYS A 236 -1.30 1.40 -15.78
C LYS A 236 -0.51 0.26 -16.43
N SER A 237 0.68 -0.04 -15.90
CA SER A 237 1.52 -1.14 -16.41
C SER A 237 0.96 -2.53 -16.11
N ALA A 238 0.38 -2.75 -14.93
CA ALA A 238 -0.23 -4.05 -14.62
C ALA A 238 -1.49 -4.27 -15.44
N ASN A 239 -2.32 -3.23 -15.58
CA ASN A 239 -3.58 -3.28 -16.31
C ASN A 239 -3.38 -3.54 -17.82
N SER A 240 -2.26 -3.10 -18.41
CA SER A 240 -1.96 -3.38 -19.82
C SER A 240 -1.24 -4.71 -20.05
N LYS A 241 -0.55 -5.24 -19.03
CA LYS A 241 0.26 -6.46 -19.15
C LYS A 241 -0.49 -7.73 -18.78
N PHE A 242 -1.43 -7.64 -17.85
CA PHE A 242 -2.09 -8.81 -17.28
C PHE A 242 -3.60 -8.75 -17.52
N PRO A 243 -4.17 -9.69 -18.31
CA PRO A 243 -5.60 -9.74 -18.57
C PRO A 243 -6.47 -9.85 -17.30
N GLN A 244 -5.95 -10.42 -16.22
CA GLN A 244 -6.63 -10.46 -14.92
C GLN A 244 -6.82 -9.08 -14.27
N CYS A 245 -6.15 -8.06 -14.78
CA CYS A 245 -6.29 -6.67 -14.38
C CYS A 245 -7.12 -5.84 -15.39
N GLU A 246 -7.57 -6.42 -16.50
CA GLU A 246 -8.46 -5.76 -17.46
C GLU A 246 -9.87 -5.55 -16.88
N GLY A 247 -10.55 -4.48 -17.30
CA GLY A 247 -11.90 -4.12 -16.81
C GLY A 247 -11.95 -2.88 -15.91
N GLY A 248 -10.83 -2.20 -15.69
CA GLY A 248 -10.80 -0.75 -15.44
C GLY A 248 -11.16 -0.25 -14.03
N ASN A 249 -11.45 -1.11 -13.06
CA ASN A 249 -11.69 -0.69 -11.65
C ASN A 249 -11.07 -1.67 -10.62
N VAL A 250 -9.98 -2.35 -10.98
CA VAL A 250 -9.26 -3.18 -10.00
C VAL A 250 -8.30 -2.27 -9.21
N THR A 251 -8.82 -1.63 -8.17
CA THR A 251 -8.00 -0.96 -7.16
C THR A 251 -7.08 -2.00 -6.50
N ALA A 252 -5.78 -1.71 -6.44
CA ALA A 252 -4.85 -2.49 -5.63
C ALA A 252 -5.38 -2.49 -4.20
N LYS A 253 -5.71 -3.65 -3.60
CA LYS A 253 -6.05 -3.62 -2.18
C LYS A 253 -4.77 -3.38 -1.38
N PRO A 254 -4.88 -2.72 -0.23
CA PRO A 254 -3.71 -2.35 0.54
C PRO A 254 -2.98 -3.58 1.07
N TYR A 255 -1.68 -3.43 1.28
CA TYR A 255 -0.80 -4.39 1.95
C TYR A 255 -0.66 -5.77 1.26
N ILE A 256 -0.91 -5.89 -0.04
CA ILE A 256 -0.80 -7.18 -0.76
C ILE A 256 0.57 -7.85 -0.55
N GLU A 257 1.67 -7.09 -0.60
CA GLU A 257 3.01 -7.62 -0.34
C GLU A 257 3.14 -8.20 1.08
N PHE A 258 2.54 -7.57 2.10
CA PHE A 258 2.55 -8.11 3.47
C PHE A 258 1.64 -9.34 3.63
N LYS A 259 0.51 -9.41 2.93
CA LYS A 259 -0.36 -10.61 2.94
C LYS A 259 0.39 -11.82 2.40
N TRP A 260 1.15 -11.64 1.31
CA TRP A 260 2.01 -12.68 0.76
C TRP A 260 3.19 -12.99 1.70
N ALA A 261 3.83 -11.99 2.30
CA ALA A 261 4.88 -12.19 3.31
C ALA A 261 4.40 -13.09 4.46
N LYS A 262 3.19 -12.85 4.99
CA LYS A 262 2.57 -13.68 6.02
C LYS A 262 2.34 -15.12 5.57
N LEU A 263 1.89 -15.31 4.32
CA LEU A 263 1.71 -16.64 3.74
C LEU A 263 3.03 -17.39 3.61
N TYR A 264 4.08 -16.75 3.09
CA TYR A 264 5.40 -17.37 2.97
C TYR A 264 5.93 -17.78 4.33
N ARG A 265 5.83 -16.90 5.33
CA ARG A 265 6.22 -17.18 6.71
C ARG A 265 5.53 -18.42 7.29
N ALA A 266 4.24 -18.61 6.98
CA ALA A 266 3.51 -19.78 7.43
C ALA A 266 3.87 -21.08 6.67
N GLN A 267 4.43 -20.98 5.45
CA GLN A 267 4.73 -22.14 4.61
C GLN A 267 6.20 -22.56 4.61
N PHE A 268 7.13 -21.64 4.85
CA PHE A 268 8.55 -21.96 5.02
C PHE A 268 9.25 -20.91 5.92
N PRO A 269 9.93 -21.35 6.98
CA PRO A 269 10.76 -20.46 7.79
C PRO A 269 12.00 -20.02 6.98
N LEU A 270 12.29 -18.73 6.99
CA LEU A 270 13.60 -18.21 6.60
C LEU A 270 14.60 -18.57 7.71
N PRO A 271 15.89 -18.74 7.38
CA PRO A 271 16.94 -18.69 8.40
C PRO A 271 16.83 -17.38 9.20
N ASP A 272 17.37 -17.35 10.42
CA ASP A 272 17.42 -16.12 11.20
C ASP A 272 18.36 -15.10 10.52
N ILE A 273 17.76 -14.24 9.70
CA ILE A 273 18.44 -13.23 8.88
C ILE A 273 18.12 -11.80 9.31
N TYR A 274 17.30 -11.62 10.35
CA TYR A 274 16.80 -10.31 10.80
C TYR A 274 17.92 -9.39 11.30
N ASP A 275 18.95 -9.96 11.92
CA ASP A 275 20.12 -9.23 12.44
C ASP A 275 21.37 -9.37 11.56
N GLN A 276 21.21 -9.80 10.30
CA GLN A 276 22.31 -9.95 9.34
C GLN A 276 22.48 -8.69 8.47
N SER A 277 23.64 -8.57 7.81
CA SER A 277 23.86 -7.48 6.84
C SER A 277 22.92 -7.62 5.63
N ASP A 278 22.61 -6.50 4.96
CA ASP A 278 21.83 -6.48 3.73
C ASP A 278 22.31 -7.53 2.71
N GLN A 279 23.64 -7.62 2.50
CA GLN A 279 24.22 -8.57 1.55
C GLN A 279 23.95 -10.03 1.95
N ALA A 280 24.05 -10.35 3.24
CA ALA A 280 23.75 -11.69 3.74
C ALA A 280 22.26 -12.00 3.60
N GLN A 281 21.37 -11.04 3.88
CA GLN A 281 19.94 -11.18 3.62
C GLN A 281 19.67 -11.43 2.13
N VAL A 282 20.27 -10.65 1.23
CA VAL A 282 20.10 -10.79 -0.23
C VAL A 282 20.44 -12.22 -0.69
N ILE A 283 21.57 -12.76 -0.26
CA ILE A 283 21.98 -14.13 -0.59
C ILE A 283 20.91 -15.14 -0.15
N GLN A 284 20.42 -15.01 1.09
CA GLN A 284 19.44 -15.93 1.65
C GLN A 284 18.09 -15.80 0.94
N LEU A 285 17.60 -14.58 0.72
CA LEU A 285 16.36 -14.31 0.00
C LEU A 285 16.41 -14.81 -1.45
N GLN A 286 17.54 -14.63 -2.13
CA GLN A 286 17.74 -15.13 -3.50
C GLN A 286 17.71 -16.66 -3.54
N SER A 287 18.25 -17.33 -2.53
CA SER A 287 18.26 -18.80 -2.45
C SER A 287 16.85 -19.42 -2.35
N VAL A 288 15.91 -18.71 -1.72
CA VAL A 288 14.52 -19.18 -1.52
C VAL A 288 13.51 -18.61 -2.52
N LEU A 289 13.92 -17.64 -3.36
CA LEU A 289 13.02 -16.94 -4.29
C LEU A 289 12.28 -17.91 -5.23
N GLY A 290 12.96 -18.91 -5.78
CA GLY A 290 12.33 -19.91 -6.65
C GLY A 290 11.25 -20.74 -5.93
N GLN A 291 11.48 -21.09 -4.67
CA GLN A 291 10.49 -21.77 -3.82
C GLN A 291 9.28 -20.87 -3.55
N ALA A 292 9.52 -19.60 -3.19
CA ALA A 292 8.46 -18.63 -2.93
C ALA A 292 7.58 -18.36 -4.17
N ILE A 293 8.19 -18.28 -5.36
CA ILE A 293 7.46 -18.19 -6.64
C ILE A 293 6.60 -19.43 -6.86
N THR A 294 7.16 -20.63 -6.63
CA THR A 294 6.44 -21.89 -6.78
C THR A 294 5.23 -21.96 -5.85
N ILE A 295 5.40 -21.56 -4.58
CA ILE A 295 4.31 -21.45 -3.60
C ILE A 295 3.24 -20.48 -4.10
N SER A 296 3.63 -19.32 -4.62
CA SER A 296 2.69 -18.28 -5.07
C SER A 296 1.78 -18.72 -6.20
N LEU A 297 2.28 -19.63 -7.04
CA LEU A 297 1.59 -20.14 -8.22
C LEU A 297 0.85 -21.46 -7.96
N ASP A 298 0.98 -22.02 -6.75
CA ASP A 298 0.28 -23.23 -6.37
C ASP A 298 -1.24 -23.01 -6.38
N PRO A 299 -2.04 -23.81 -7.10
CA PRO A 299 -3.50 -23.67 -7.12
C PRO A 299 -4.18 -23.69 -5.76
N ARG A 300 -3.55 -24.27 -4.73
CA ARG A 300 -4.04 -24.21 -3.33
C ARG A 300 -4.10 -22.79 -2.79
N ASN A 301 -3.30 -21.87 -3.35
CA ASN A 301 -3.26 -20.46 -3.01
C ASN A 301 -4.10 -19.59 -3.97
N ALA A 302 -4.96 -20.17 -4.82
CA ALA A 302 -5.78 -19.43 -5.77
C ALA A 302 -6.77 -18.43 -5.13
N GLY A 303 -7.09 -18.60 -3.85
CA GLY A 303 -7.90 -17.67 -3.06
C GLY A 303 -7.14 -16.44 -2.55
N GLN A 304 -5.81 -16.43 -2.67
CA GLN A 304 -4.98 -15.30 -2.25
C GLN A 304 -5.15 -14.10 -3.18
N GLU A 305 -5.05 -12.92 -2.59
CA GLU A 305 -5.17 -11.70 -3.35
C GLU A 305 -4.04 -11.56 -4.37
N GLY A 306 -4.40 -11.21 -5.61
CA GLY A 306 -3.44 -11.06 -6.70
C GLY A 306 -2.83 -12.36 -7.18
N PHE A 307 -3.37 -13.53 -6.83
CA PHE A 307 -2.94 -14.80 -7.40
C PHE A 307 -2.80 -14.71 -8.93
N ASN A 308 -1.66 -15.14 -9.48
CA ASN A 308 -1.39 -15.04 -10.90
C ASN A 308 -2.11 -16.17 -11.67
N ARG A 309 -3.17 -15.80 -12.39
CA ARG A 309 -4.04 -16.74 -13.13
C ARG A 309 -3.43 -17.24 -14.44
N LEU A 310 -2.37 -16.60 -14.92
CA LEU A 310 -1.62 -17.04 -16.09
C LEU A 310 -0.69 -18.22 -15.77
N GLY A 311 -0.45 -18.49 -14.49
CA GLY A 311 0.31 -19.63 -14.01
C GLY A 311 1.82 -19.54 -14.30
N PRO A 312 2.56 -20.64 -14.06
CA PRO A 312 4.03 -20.63 -14.03
C PRO A 312 4.71 -20.16 -15.30
N LYS A 313 4.09 -20.32 -16.47
CA LYS A 313 4.66 -19.88 -17.74
C LYS A 313 4.81 -18.35 -17.86
N SER A 314 4.07 -17.60 -17.06
CA SER A 314 4.12 -16.13 -17.05
C SER A 314 5.10 -15.55 -16.03
N ALA A 315 5.54 -16.37 -15.06
CA ALA A 315 6.46 -15.95 -14.02
C ALA A 315 7.91 -16.15 -14.48
N GLN A 316 8.79 -15.26 -14.03
CA GLN A 316 10.22 -15.34 -14.29
C GLN A 316 10.98 -14.93 -13.04
N GLN A 317 11.99 -15.69 -12.65
CA GLN A 317 12.83 -15.29 -11.53
C GLN A 317 13.60 -14.01 -11.92
N VAL A 318 13.51 -12.99 -11.07
CA VAL A 318 14.26 -11.75 -11.28
C VAL A 318 15.73 -11.96 -10.95
N THR A 319 16.59 -11.23 -11.66
CA THR A 319 18.00 -11.10 -11.28
C THR A 319 18.13 -9.96 -10.29
N LEU A 320 18.83 -10.22 -9.19
CA LEU A 320 19.21 -9.21 -8.20
C LEU A 320 20.68 -8.84 -8.41
N ASP A 321 21.01 -7.57 -8.26
CA ASP A 321 22.41 -7.16 -8.11
C ASP A 321 22.94 -7.47 -6.70
N ASP A 322 24.22 -7.18 -6.46
CA ASP A 322 24.89 -7.42 -5.17
C ASP A 322 24.29 -6.61 -4.00
N HIS A 323 23.38 -5.69 -4.31
CA HIS A 323 22.67 -4.84 -3.37
C HIS A 323 21.22 -5.28 -3.14
N GLY A 324 20.78 -6.37 -3.76
CA GLY A 324 19.41 -6.87 -3.66
C GLY A 324 18.41 -6.10 -4.52
N CYS A 325 18.87 -5.26 -5.44
CA CYS A 325 18.00 -4.49 -6.31
C CYS A 325 17.69 -5.30 -7.56
N VAL A 326 16.42 -5.30 -7.97
CA VAL A 326 16.01 -5.98 -9.19
C VAL A 326 16.65 -5.27 -10.38
N ALA A 327 17.49 -5.98 -11.12
CA ALA A 327 18.13 -5.45 -12.31
C ALA A 327 17.05 -5.04 -13.33
N GLU A 328 17.11 -3.79 -13.81
CA GLU A 328 16.28 -3.40 -14.94
C GLU A 328 16.74 -4.16 -16.19
N ASP A 329 15.79 -4.65 -17.00
CA ASP A 329 16.10 -5.12 -18.35
C ASP A 329 16.86 -4.02 -19.10
N ASP A 330 18.12 -4.26 -19.46
CA ASP A 330 19.03 -3.34 -20.18
C ASP A 330 18.43 -2.68 -21.44
N LYS A 331 17.29 -3.20 -21.94
CA LYS A 331 16.55 -2.65 -23.07
C LYS A 331 15.81 -1.34 -22.76
N LYS A 332 15.54 -0.99 -21.50
CA LYS A 332 14.85 0.27 -21.14
C LYS A 332 15.79 1.49 -21.02
N LYS A 333 17.08 1.29 -20.71
CA LYS A 333 18.08 2.38 -20.67
C LYS A 333 18.37 3.00 -22.04
N LYS A 334 18.05 2.32 -23.15
CA LYS A 334 18.24 2.84 -24.51
C LYS A 334 17.07 3.68 -25.04
N LYS A 335 16.05 4.00 -24.22
CA LYS A 335 14.83 4.70 -24.65
C LYS A 335 14.41 5.89 -23.78
N LYS A 336 15.22 6.34 -22.83
CA LYS A 336 14.99 7.62 -22.14
C LYS A 336 16.02 8.63 -22.60
#